data_AF-A0A662K6Z6-F1
#
_entry.id   AF-A0A662K6Z6-F1
#
_cell.length_a   1.000
_cell.length_b   1.000
_cell.length_c   1.000
_cell.angle_alpha   90.00
_cell.angle_beta   90.00
_cell.angle_gamma   90.00
#
_symmetry.space_group_name_H-M   'P 1'
#
loop_
_entity.id
_entity.type
_entity.pdbx_description
1 polymer ?
#
loop_
_entity_poly.entity_id
_entity_poly.type
_entity_poly.pdbx_seq_one_letter_code
_entity_poly.pdbx_strand_id
1 'polypeptide(L)'
;MERLGREVEEIKRDLEDILFRGNGRKLDEDAEKLGMLLSKKATVTQVRNIFDRVRRTVYSENDVALLKSKFYYMAARYKGLEPLKEVFSEAIDLILEKGGEEQFRQLKSFFEAVVAYQRYYEERKGGR
;
A
#
# COMPACT_ATOMS: atom_id res chain seq x y z
N MET A 1 -21.04 5.25 7.40
CA MET A 1 -19.66 5.10 6.88
C MET A 1 -19.41 3.62 6.61
N GLU A 2 -19.18 3.25 5.35
CA GLU A 2 -18.93 1.85 4.94
C GLU A 2 -17.71 1.30 5.68
N ARG A 3 -17.75 0.04 6.15
CA ARG A 3 -16.70 -0.56 7.00
C ARG A 3 -15.29 -0.47 6.36
N LEU A 4 -15.22 -0.58 5.04
CA LEU A 4 -14.00 -0.46 4.24
C LEU A 4 -13.33 0.92 4.38
N GLY A 5 -14.12 1.99 4.50
CA GLY A 5 -13.58 3.34 4.68
C GLY A 5 -12.90 3.50 6.04
N ARG A 6 -13.43 2.88 7.10
CA ARG A 6 -12.86 3.02 8.45
C ARG A 6 -11.46 2.40 8.57
N GLU A 7 -11.25 1.21 8.00
CA GLU A 7 -9.94 0.54 8.03
C GLU A 7 -8.90 1.33 7.21
N VAL A 8 -9.27 1.86 6.04
CA VAL A 8 -8.39 2.71 5.23
C VAL A 8 -8.00 3.99 5.98
N GLU A 9 -8.95 4.66 6.61
CA GLU A 9 -8.69 5.88 7.37
C GLU A 9 -7.85 5.63 8.63
N GLU A 10 -7.93 4.45 9.23
CA GLU A 10 -7.04 4.05 10.33
C GLU A 10 -5.60 3.90 9.87
N ILE A 11 -5.40 3.16 8.77
CA ILE A 11 -4.07 2.98 8.18
C ILE A 11 -3.45 4.32 7.81
N LYS A 12 -4.23 5.24 7.21
CA LYS A 12 -3.75 6.59 6.86
C LYS A 12 -3.23 7.37 8.06
N ARG A 13 -3.91 7.29 9.21
CA ARG A 13 -3.47 7.97 10.45
C ARG A 13 -2.15 7.41 11.00
N ASP A 14 -1.86 6.16 10.69
CA ASP A 14 -0.69 5.45 11.19
C ASP A 14 0.51 5.55 10.25
N LEU A 15 0.34 6.09 9.03
CA LEU A 15 1.41 6.24 8.04
C LEU A 15 2.61 7.02 8.57
N GLU A 16 2.42 8.06 9.39
CA GLU A 16 3.57 8.76 9.98
C GLU A 16 4.38 7.87 10.92
N ASP A 17 3.71 7.09 11.76
CA ASP A 17 4.39 6.16 12.67
C ASP A 17 5.11 5.05 11.89
N ILE A 18 4.51 4.56 10.82
CA ILE A 18 5.07 3.52 9.94
C ILE A 18 6.30 4.07 9.19
N LEU A 19 6.15 5.20 8.50
CA LEU A 19 7.15 5.69 7.55
C LEU A 19 8.28 6.50 8.21
N PHE A 20 7.98 7.27 9.26
CA PHE A 20 8.94 8.21 9.84
C PHE A 20 9.46 7.77 11.21
N ARG A 21 8.69 6.98 11.96
CA ARG A 21 9.09 6.53 13.31
C ARG A 21 9.55 5.07 13.35
N GLY A 22 9.48 4.36 12.22
CA GLY A 22 9.91 2.96 12.12
C GLY A 22 9.10 2.03 13.02
N ASN A 23 7.81 2.32 13.23
CA ASN A 23 6.96 1.51 14.11
C ASN A 23 6.61 0.16 13.44
N GLY A 24 7.46 -0.84 13.67
CA GLY A 24 7.31 -2.17 13.08
C GLY A 24 6.01 -2.89 13.46
N ARG A 25 5.43 -2.61 14.64
CA ARG A 25 4.14 -3.20 15.04
C ARG A 25 3.00 -2.64 14.20
N LYS A 26 2.92 -1.31 14.05
CA LYS A 26 1.91 -0.68 13.20
C LYS A 26 2.06 -1.08 11.74
N LEU A 27 3.30 -1.18 11.27
CA LEU A 27 3.60 -1.67 9.92
C LEU A 27 2.95 -3.04 9.69
N ASP A 28 3.20 -3.99 10.59
CA ASP A 28 2.69 -5.36 10.49
C ASP A 28 1.16 -5.41 10.54
N GLU A 29 0.56 -4.78 11.55
CA GLU A 29 -0.90 -4.75 11.78
C GLU A 29 -1.65 -4.10 10.61
N ASP A 30 -1.16 -2.97 10.10
CA ASP A 30 -1.83 -2.26 9.01
C ASP A 30 -1.56 -2.90 7.65
N ALA A 31 -0.39 -3.52 7.46
CA ALA A 31 -0.12 -4.31 6.27
C ALA A 31 -1.05 -5.52 6.19
N GLU A 32 -1.32 -6.17 7.32
CA GLU A 32 -2.28 -7.25 7.42
C GLU A 32 -3.69 -6.79 7.08
N LYS A 33 -4.17 -5.69 7.69
CA LYS A 33 -5.48 -5.10 7.40
C LYS A 33 -5.64 -4.82 5.90
N LEU A 34 -4.68 -4.11 5.32
CA LEU A 34 -4.73 -3.74 3.90
C LEU A 34 -4.62 -4.97 2.99
N GLY A 35 -3.73 -5.91 3.27
CA GLY A 35 -3.60 -7.16 2.52
C GLY A 35 -4.89 -7.99 2.54
N MET A 36 -5.52 -8.10 3.72
CA MET A 36 -6.82 -8.76 3.87
C MET A 36 -7.92 -8.03 3.06
N LEU A 37 -7.95 -6.70 3.07
CA LEU A 37 -8.90 -5.92 2.26
C LEU A 37 -8.75 -6.20 0.77
N LEU A 38 -7.50 -6.15 0.27
CA LEU A 38 -7.19 -6.37 -1.13
C LEU A 38 -7.53 -7.78 -1.57
N SER A 39 -7.25 -8.79 -0.73
CA SER A 39 -7.55 -10.19 -1.05
C SER A 39 -9.04 -10.44 -1.34
N LYS A 40 -9.95 -9.55 -0.90
CA LYS A 40 -11.41 -9.69 -1.11
C LYS A 40 -11.85 -9.19 -2.48
N LYS A 41 -11.05 -8.36 -3.14
CA LYS A 41 -11.50 -7.62 -4.33
C LYS A 41 -10.48 -7.56 -5.48
N ALA A 42 -9.20 -7.86 -5.22
CA ALA A 42 -8.12 -7.84 -6.20
C ALA A 42 -7.26 -9.11 -6.08
N THR A 43 -6.66 -9.52 -7.20
CA THR A 43 -5.76 -10.69 -7.25
C THR A 43 -4.35 -10.33 -6.82
N VAL A 44 -3.59 -11.30 -6.29
CA VAL A 44 -2.17 -11.08 -5.95
C VAL A 44 -1.40 -10.61 -7.19
N THR A 45 -1.70 -11.14 -8.38
CA THR A 45 -1.00 -10.74 -9.61
C THR A 45 -1.19 -9.26 -9.94
N GLN A 46 -2.40 -8.71 -9.74
CA GLN A 46 -2.65 -7.29 -9.97
C GLN A 46 -1.82 -6.42 -9.02
N VAL A 47 -1.81 -6.75 -7.74
CA VAL A 47 -1.08 -5.98 -6.72
C VAL A 47 0.44 -6.15 -6.86
N ARG A 48 0.92 -7.38 -7.11
CA ARG A 48 2.35 -7.67 -7.36
C ARG A 48 2.89 -6.91 -8.55
N ASN A 49 2.14 -6.82 -9.65
CA ASN A 49 2.55 -6.05 -10.83
C ASN A 49 2.71 -4.54 -10.54
N ILE A 50 2.05 -4.02 -9.51
CA ILE A 50 2.23 -2.63 -9.05
C ILE A 50 3.45 -2.55 -8.13
N PHE A 51 3.55 -3.48 -7.17
CA PHE A 51 4.69 -3.61 -6.27
C PHE A 51 6.02 -3.71 -7.03
N ASP A 52 6.12 -4.54 -8.06
CA ASP A 52 7.33 -4.70 -8.85
C ASP A 52 7.82 -3.39 -9.47
N ARG A 53 6.89 -2.49 -9.83
CA ARG A 53 7.23 -1.15 -10.34
C ARG A 53 7.77 -0.28 -9.21
N VAL A 54 7.06 -0.23 -8.08
CA VAL A 54 7.49 0.56 -6.90
C VAL A 54 8.85 0.09 -6.40
N ARG A 55 9.07 -1.23 -6.30
CA ARG A 55 10.32 -1.84 -5.85
C ARG A 55 11.51 -1.40 -6.70
N ARG A 56 11.34 -1.35 -8.02
CA ARG A 56 12.38 -0.98 -9.01
C ARG A 56 12.62 0.53 -9.12
N THR A 57 11.67 1.37 -8.69
CA THR A 57 11.85 2.82 -8.68
C THR A 57 13.00 3.20 -7.75
N VAL A 58 13.99 3.93 -8.25
CA VAL A 58 15.00 4.60 -7.42
C VAL A 58 14.39 5.90 -6.92
N TYR A 59 14.73 6.32 -5.71
CA TYR A 59 14.16 7.55 -5.17
C TYR A 59 14.57 8.77 -5.99
N SER A 60 13.57 9.45 -6.53
CA SER A 60 13.62 10.85 -6.93
C SER A 60 12.23 11.43 -6.67
N GLU A 61 12.12 12.71 -6.34
CA GLU A 61 10.81 13.34 -6.07
C GLU A 61 9.88 13.19 -7.28
N ASN A 62 10.41 13.36 -8.49
CA ASN A 62 9.64 13.19 -9.73
C ASN A 62 9.14 11.75 -9.93
N ASP A 63 10.00 10.76 -9.72
CA ASP A 63 9.61 9.35 -9.89
C ASP A 63 8.59 8.91 -8.83
N VAL A 64 8.74 9.39 -7.59
CA VAL A 64 7.79 9.12 -6.50
C VAL A 64 6.45 9.80 -6.78
N ALA A 65 6.44 11.06 -7.24
CA ALA A 65 5.22 11.74 -7.66
C ALA A 65 4.49 11.00 -8.81
N LEU A 66 5.24 10.44 -9.76
CA LEU A 66 4.67 9.62 -10.84
C LEU A 66 4.06 8.30 -10.35
N LEU A 67 4.46 7.77 -9.20
CA LEU A 67 3.79 6.59 -8.64
C LEU A 67 2.34 6.90 -8.27
N LYS A 68 2.05 8.11 -7.77
CA LYS A 68 0.69 8.53 -7.41
C LYS A 68 -0.25 8.39 -8.60
N SER A 69 0.09 8.99 -9.74
CA SER A 69 -0.73 8.90 -10.96
C SER A 69 -0.90 7.45 -11.44
N LYS A 70 0.11 6.61 -11.29
CA LYS A 70 0.02 5.17 -11.59
C LYS A 70 -0.96 4.43 -10.68
N PHE A 71 -0.98 4.73 -9.37
CA PHE A 71 -1.98 4.16 -8.45
C PHE A 71 -3.41 4.55 -8.85
N TYR A 72 -3.64 5.81 -9.23
CA TYR A 72 -4.95 6.26 -9.75
C TYR A 72 -5.36 5.50 -11.02
N TYR A 73 -4.46 5.40 -12.00
CA TYR A 73 -4.72 4.66 -13.23
C TYR A 73 -5.02 3.17 -12.98
N MET A 74 -4.27 2.54 -12.06
CA MET A 74 -4.49 1.14 -11.69
C MET A 74 -5.82 0.92 -10.97
N ALA A 75 -6.21 1.81 -10.06
CA ALA A 75 -7.51 1.72 -9.40
C ALA A 75 -8.67 1.92 -10.38
N ALA A 76 -8.54 2.83 -11.35
CA ALA A 76 -9.54 2.98 -12.41
C ALA A 76 -9.64 1.73 -13.30
N ARG A 77 -8.52 1.04 -13.55
CA ARG A 77 -8.45 -0.14 -14.41
C ARG A 77 -8.92 -1.43 -13.73
N TYR A 78 -8.63 -1.59 -12.44
CA TYR A 78 -8.87 -2.83 -11.71
C TYR A 78 -9.70 -2.55 -10.46
N LYS A 79 -10.92 -3.11 -10.45
CA LYS A 79 -11.81 -3.05 -9.28
C LYS A 79 -11.09 -3.61 -8.04
N GLY A 80 -11.29 -2.99 -6.89
CA GLY A 80 -10.78 -3.48 -5.62
C GLY A 80 -9.40 -2.96 -5.22
N LEU A 81 -8.75 -2.16 -6.08
CA LEU A 81 -7.51 -1.48 -5.76
C LEU A 81 -7.72 -0.11 -5.11
N GLU A 82 -8.96 0.34 -4.92
CA GLU A 82 -9.26 1.60 -4.26
C GLU A 82 -8.59 1.73 -2.88
N PRO A 83 -8.62 0.72 -1.98
CA PRO A 83 -7.93 0.82 -0.69
C PRO A 83 -6.41 1.01 -0.83
N LEU A 84 -5.78 0.31 -1.78
CA LEU A 84 -4.35 0.45 -2.05
C LEU A 84 -4.04 1.86 -2.56
N LYS A 85 -4.84 2.37 -3.50
CA LYS A 85 -4.69 3.72 -4.05
C LYS A 85 -4.79 4.76 -2.96
N GLU A 86 -5.81 4.70 -2.11
CA GLU A 86 -6.03 5.66 -1.03
C GLU A 86 -4.82 5.74 -0.09
N VAL A 87 -4.39 4.60 0.46
CA VAL A 87 -3.27 4.53 1.41
C VAL A 87 -1.96 4.97 0.77
N PHE A 88 -1.64 4.47 -0.44
CA PHE A 88 -0.36 4.77 -1.08
C PHE A 88 -0.29 6.19 -1.64
N SER A 89 -1.43 6.78 -2.04
CA SER A 89 -1.45 8.19 -2.45
C SER A 89 -1.14 9.13 -1.29
N GLU A 90 -1.69 8.85 -0.11
CA GLU A 90 -1.41 9.59 1.13
C GLU A 90 0.05 9.42 1.56
N ALA A 91 0.56 8.18 1.52
CA ALA A 91 1.96 7.90 1.83
C ALA A 91 2.92 8.64 0.91
N ILE A 92 2.62 8.71 -0.39
CA ILE A 92 3.42 9.46 -1.36
C ILE A 92 3.38 10.96 -1.05
N ASP A 93 2.22 11.52 -0.74
CA ASP A 93 2.09 12.94 -0.38
C ASP A 93 2.94 13.27 0.86
N LEU A 94 2.87 12.45 1.90
CA LEU A 94 3.70 12.59 3.11
C LEU A 94 5.20 12.53 2.81
N ILE A 95 5.63 11.62 1.92
CA ILE A 95 7.04 11.50 1.52
C ILE A 95 7.49 12.75 0.75
N LEU A 96 6.68 13.26 -0.17
CA LEU A 96 7.02 14.45 -0.95
C LEU A 96 6.98 15.74 -0.13
N GLU A 97 6.12 15.81 0.89
CA GLU A 97 6.00 16.98 1.75
C GLU A 97 7.16 17.13 2.73
N LYS A 98 7.57 16.02 3.37
CA LYS A 98 8.52 16.07 4.50
C LYS A 98 9.46 14.86 4.61
N GLY A 99 9.39 13.93 3.67
CA GLY A 99 10.18 12.70 3.67
C GLY A 99 11.38 12.74 2.71
N GLY A 100 11.81 11.56 2.32
CA GLY A 100 12.98 11.36 1.49
C GLY A 100 13.16 9.90 1.09
N GLU A 101 14.37 9.56 0.65
CA GLU A 101 14.72 8.20 0.25
C GLU A 101 14.48 7.16 1.35
N GLU A 102 14.74 7.51 2.62
CA GLU A 102 14.48 6.63 3.75
C GLU A 102 13.00 6.26 3.86
N GLN A 103 12.11 7.25 3.86
CA GLN A 103 10.67 7.01 3.97
C GLN A 103 10.13 6.28 2.75
N PHE A 104 10.71 6.51 1.57
CA PHE A 104 10.39 5.72 0.39
C PHE A 104 10.84 4.25 0.53
N ARG A 105 11.97 3.99 1.20
CA ARG A 105 12.38 2.63 1.57
C ARG A 105 11.40 2.00 2.55
N GLN A 106 10.95 2.74 3.57
CA GLN A 106 9.92 2.27 4.50
C GLN A 106 8.59 1.97 3.80
N LEU A 107 8.19 2.79 2.82
CA LEU A 107 7.01 2.53 2.00
C LEU A 107 7.14 1.24 1.20
N LYS A 108 8.33 0.94 0.64
CA LYS A 108 8.59 -0.34 -0.04
C LYS A 108 8.44 -1.52 0.91
N SER A 109 9.00 -1.43 2.11
CA SER A 109 8.87 -2.47 3.14
C SER A 109 7.42 -2.70 3.55
N PHE A 110 6.66 -1.62 3.78
CA PHE A 110 5.23 -1.71 4.04
C PHE A 110 4.47 -2.38 2.89
N PHE A 111 4.77 -2.01 1.64
CA PHE A 111 4.11 -2.63 0.48
C PHE A 111 4.45 -4.12 0.34
N GLU A 112 5.70 -4.50 0.61
CA GLU A 112 6.11 -5.92 0.58
C GLU A 112 5.31 -6.75 1.60
N ALA A 113 5.11 -6.22 2.82
CA ALA A 113 4.28 -6.85 3.84
C ALA A 113 2.81 -6.97 3.39
N VAL A 114 2.24 -5.90 2.79
CA VAL A 114 0.86 -5.92 2.25
C VAL A 114 0.68 -7.03 1.21
N VAL A 115 1.66 -7.19 0.30
CA VAL A 115 1.63 -8.25 -0.74
C VAL A 115 1.71 -9.64 -0.10
N ALA A 116 2.54 -9.82 0.93
CA ALA A 116 2.65 -11.09 1.65
C ALA A 116 1.33 -11.48 2.33
N TYR A 117 0.70 -10.55 3.05
CA TYR A 117 -0.59 -10.80 3.70
C TYR A 117 -1.72 -11.03 2.69
N GLN A 118 -1.77 -10.24 1.61
CA GLN A 118 -2.77 -10.47 0.56
C GLN A 118 -2.65 -11.89 0.01
N ARG A 119 -1.43 -12.34 -0.30
CA ARG A 119 -1.19 -13.70 -0.80
C ARG A 119 -1.67 -14.75 0.19
N TYR A 120 -1.31 -14.62 1.46
CA TYR A 120 -1.75 -15.52 2.51
C TYR A 120 -3.29 -15.64 2.55
N TYR A 121 -3.99 -14.50 2.54
CA TYR A 121 -5.45 -14.49 2.61
C TYR A 121 -6.16 -14.89 1.32
N GLU A 122 -5.53 -14.74 0.15
CA GLU A 122 -6.06 -15.21 -1.13
C GLU A 122 -5.96 -16.74 -1.24
N GLU A 123 -4.81 -17.34 -0.89
CA GLU A 123 -4.62 -18.80 -0.89
C GLU A 123 -5.62 -19.51 0.04
N ARG A 124 -5.92 -18.93 1.21
CA ARG A 124 -6.90 -19.48 2.15
C ARG A 124 -8.36 -19.33 1.72
N LYS A 125 -8.67 -18.48 0.73
CA LYS A 125 -10.02 -18.42 0.11
C LYS A 125 -10.19 -19.49 -0.97
N GLY A 126 -9.12 -19.84 -1.66
CA GLY A 126 -9.09 -20.88 -2.69
C GLY A 126 -9.02 -22.31 -2.13
N GLY A 127 -8.64 -22.48 -0.87
CA GLY A 127 -8.73 -23.76 -0.15
C GLY A 127 -10.14 -24.06 0.36
N ARG A 128 -11.07 -24.36 -0.56
CA ARG A 128 -12.33 -25.05 -0.30
C ARG A 128 -12.48 -26.19 -1.29
#